data_AF-A0A938B6T6-F1
#
_entry.id   AF-A0A938B6T6-F1
#
_cell.length_a   1.000
_cell.length_b   1.000
_cell.length_c   1.000
_cell.angle_alpha   90.00
_cell.angle_beta   90.00
_cell.angle_gamma   90.00
#
_symmetry.space_group_name_H-M   'P 1'
#
loop_
_entity.id
_entity.type
_entity.pdbx_description
1 polymer ?
#
loop_
_entity_poly.entity_id
_entity_poly.type
_entity_poly.pdbx_seq_one_letter_code
_entity_poly.pdbx_strand_id
1 'polypeptide(L)'
;MANNKTGYYEDPVNGDGITRARTLKLIRSWQFSHSIQSLETFNDELGRIEFPCVYILFETKARKVYIGEAKNIYNRLKTHSNAPEEKIKNWDMVLVISDGRPAAQSDFNDNVIRHTIELYLQKLFKANKYHVVAQGQPEKLNPFQKVIVDVLIEELDFFLKRKGLIEKLIETQEQQEVMLDDLQKIITKNGYKIQEFSAYKAIINNSKVFILLVAKKLKVGRLHFEMCLSRHYKMKMVICLCREVKLSCCHSVKLKKLLTIKTLLIETQLIFSLHLKKKKYFCVIKRMK
;
A
#
# COMPACT_ATOMS: atom_id res chain seq x y z
N MET A 1 -0.52 4.36 17.52
CA MET A 1 0.50 3.30 17.51
C MET A 1 1.82 3.97 17.83
N ALA A 2 2.63 3.32 18.67
CA ALA A 2 3.77 3.91 19.35
C ALA A 2 4.69 4.72 18.41
N ASN A 3 5.11 5.90 18.89
CA ASN A 3 6.25 6.65 18.38
C ASN A 3 7.52 5.79 18.52
N ASN A 4 7.67 4.77 17.69
CA ASN A 4 8.94 4.11 17.49
C ASN A 4 9.78 5.12 16.71
N LYS A 5 10.57 5.93 17.45
CA LYS A 5 11.57 6.84 16.89
C LYS A 5 12.58 6.02 16.08
N THR A 6 12.24 5.70 14.83
CA THR A 6 13.24 5.32 13.84
C THR A 6 14.16 6.53 13.76
N GLY A 7 15.36 6.43 14.33
CA GLY A 7 16.34 7.51 14.22
C GLY A 7 16.99 7.46 12.85
N TYR A 8 17.59 8.58 12.47
CA TYR A 8 18.33 8.75 11.22
C TYR A 8 19.70 9.30 11.56
N TYR A 9 20.74 8.74 10.96
CA TYR A 9 22.11 9.18 11.09
C TYR A 9 22.78 9.16 9.72
N GLU A 10 23.43 10.24 9.35
CA GLU A 10 24.16 10.39 8.09
C GLU A 10 25.57 10.88 8.42
N ASP A 11 26.57 10.14 7.95
CA ASP A 11 27.97 10.53 8.05
C ASP A 11 28.29 11.61 7.01
N PRO A 12 29.22 12.52 7.31
CA PRO A 12 29.72 13.46 6.30
C PRO A 12 30.34 12.71 5.12
N VAL A 13 30.40 13.39 3.97
CA VAL A 13 31.05 12.89 2.75
C VAL A 13 32.52 12.57 3.05
N ASN A 14 32.97 11.37 2.68
CA ASN A 14 34.39 11.00 2.82
C ASN A 14 35.26 11.58 1.68
N GLY A 15 36.57 11.34 1.73
CA GLY A 15 37.52 11.79 0.70
C GLY A 15 37.22 11.31 -0.72
N ASP A 16 36.49 10.20 -0.87
CA ASP A 16 36.11 9.60 -2.16
C ASP A 16 34.68 9.98 -2.60
N GLY A 17 34.03 10.93 -1.93
CA GLY A 17 32.69 11.40 -2.30
C GLY A 17 31.53 10.49 -1.85
N ILE A 18 31.77 9.54 -0.96
CA ILE A 18 30.79 8.59 -0.44
C ILE A 18 30.14 9.14 0.83
N THR A 19 28.82 9.27 0.80
CA THR A 19 27.96 9.59 1.94
C THR A 19 27.32 8.31 2.46
N ARG A 20 27.43 8.04 3.76
CA ARG A 20 26.80 6.87 4.41
C ARG A 20 25.63 7.34 5.24
N ALA A 21 24.51 6.65 5.13
CA ALA A 21 23.37 6.92 6.01
C ALA A 21 22.74 5.63 6.50
N ARG A 22 22.23 5.70 7.72
CA ARG A 22 21.61 4.58 8.41
C ARG A 22 20.43 5.02 9.24
N THR A 23 19.45 4.14 9.33
CA THR A 23 18.39 4.22 10.33
C THR A 23 18.82 3.49 11.60
N LEU A 24 18.12 3.71 12.71
CA LEU A 24 18.35 2.94 13.94
C LEU A 24 17.90 1.47 13.88
N LYS A 25 17.22 1.07 12.80
CA LYS A 25 16.75 -0.29 12.57
C LYS A 25 17.67 -0.99 11.56
N LEU A 26 17.14 -1.38 10.40
CA LEU A 26 17.82 -2.26 9.45
C LEU A 26 18.50 -1.50 8.32
N ILE A 27 17.89 -0.44 7.81
CA ILE A 27 18.33 0.22 6.59
C ILE A 27 19.72 0.87 6.75
N ARG A 28 20.58 0.55 5.78
CA ARG A 28 21.89 1.14 5.53
C ARG A 28 21.94 1.58 4.08
N SER A 29 22.65 2.67 3.82
CA SER A 29 22.77 3.21 2.48
C SER A 29 24.12 3.86 2.23
N TRP A 30 24.51 3.83 0.96
CA TRP A 30 25.69 4.50 0.43
C TRP A 30 25.24 5.33 -0.77
N GLN A 31 25.63 6.60 -0.78
CA GLN A 31 25.39 7.50 -1.90
C GLN A 31 26.72 8.03 -2.41
N PHE A 32 26.95 7.96 -3.71
CA PHE A 32 28.15 8.45 -4.35
C PHE A 32 27.91 8.78 -5.83
N SER A 33 28.83 9.55 -6.43
CA SER A 33 28.78 9.92 -7.85
C SER A 33 29.17 8.75 -8.77
N HIS A 34 28.88 8.88 -10.06
CA HIS A 34 29.40 8.01 -11.11
C HIS A 34 30.93 8.17 -11.27
N SER A 35 31.70 7.59 -10.35
CA SER A 35 33.15 7.56 -10.36
C SER A 35 33.64 6.14 -10.07
N ILE A 36 34.61 5.67 -10.86
CA ILE A 36 35.22 4.34 -10.66
C ILE A 36 35.93 4.30 -9.30
N GLN A 37 36.60 5.37 -8.89
CA GLN A 37 37.27 5.45 -7.59
C GLN A 37 36.28 5.25 -6.44
N SER A 38 35.15 5.96 -6.45
CA SER A 38 34.11 5.80 -5.43
C SER A 38 33.53 4.38 -5.43
N LEU A 39 33.39 3.75 -6.60
CA LEU A 39 32.91 2.37 -6.72
C LEU A 39 33.90 1.35 -6.13
N GLU A 40 35.21 1.53 -6.36
CA GLU A 40 36.24 0.67 -5.78
C GLU A 40 36.35 0.84 -4.26
N THR A 41 36.36 2.08 -3.75
CA THR A 41 36.33 2.34 -2.30
C THR A 41 35.09 1.70 -1.66
N PHE A 42 33.92 1.84 -2.30
CA PHE A 42 32.70 1.18 -1.84
C PHE A 42 32.83 -0.35 -1.81
N ASN A 43 33.44 -0.96 -2.83
CA ASN A 43 33.66 -2.42 -2.87
C ASN A 43 34.60 -2.90 -1.75
N ASP A 44 35.65 -2.12 -1.47
CA ASP A 44 36.58 -2.39 -0.39
C ASP A 44 35.90 -2.28 0.98
N GLU A 45 35.03 -1.28 1.18
CA GLU A 45 34.20 -1.16 2.40
C GLU A 45 33.28 -2.35 2.64
N LEU A 46 32.75 -2.93 1.56
CA LEU A 46 31.93 -4.12 1.64
C LEU A 46 32.78 -5.39 1.88
N GLY A 47 34.10 -5.32 1.79
CA GLY A 47 34.98 -6.48 1.91
C GLY A 47 34.99 -7.39 0.67
N ARG A 48 34.61 -6.85 -0.51
CA ARG A 48 34.61 -7.56 -1.81
C ARG A 48 33.78 -8.85 -1.85
N ILE A 49 32.72 -8.91 -1.06
CA ILE A 49 31.78 -10.04 -1.03
C ILE A 49 30.52 -9.75 -1.84
N GLU A 50 29.71 -10.78 -2.08
CA GLU A 50 28.35 -10.58 -2.58
C GLU A 50 27.51 -9.80 -1.55
N PHE A 51 26.94 -8.69 -2.02
CA PHE A 51 26.20 -7.77 -1.19
C PHE A 51 24.83 -7.49 -1.84
N PRO A 52 23.78 -8.25 -1.45
CA PRO A 52 22.49 -8.14 -2.07
C PRO A 52 21.79 -6.86 -1.61
N CYS A 53 21.26 -6.09 -2.56
CA CYS A 53 20.67 -4.79 -2.26
C CYS A 53 19.73 -4.32 -3.37
N VAL A 54 19.09 -3.19 -3.13
CA VAL A 54 18.38 -2.41 -4.14
C VAL A 54 19.14 -1.10 -4.34
N TYR A 55 19.28 -0.66 -5.59
CA TYR A 55 19.99 0.56 -5.93
C TYR A 55 19.13 1.46 -6.83
N ILE A 56 19.42 2.76 -6.75
CA ILE A 56 18.76 3.80 -7.52
C ILE A 56 19.84 4.62 -8.23
N LEU A 57 19.81 4.62 -9.55
CA LEU A 57 20.62 5.51 -10.37
C LEU A 57 19.80 6.76 -10.68
N PHE A 58 20.36 7.93 -10.38
CA PHE A 58 19.77 9.23 -10.64
C PHE A 58 20.44 9.86 -11.84
N GLU A 59 19.63 10.47 -12.69
CA GLU A 59 20.05 11.49 -13.66
C GLU A 59 19.40 12.80 -13.21
N THR A 60 20.13 13.56 -12.39
CA THR A 60 19.60 14.68 -11.61
C THR A 60 18.99 15.77 -12.50
N LYS A 61 19.65 16.09 -13.62
CA LYS A 61 19.20 17.11 -14.58
C LYS A 61 17.83 16.79 -15.20
N ALA A 62 17.57 15.53 -15.51
CA ALA A 62 16.34 15.08 -16.15
C ALA A 62 15.27 14.61 -15.15
N ARG A 63 15.56 14.65 -13.82
CA ARG A 63 14.74 14.02 -12.77
C ARG A 63 14.33 12.58 -13.12
N LYS A 64 15.26 11.86 -13.71
CA LYS A 64 15.06 10.52 -14.22
C LYS A 64 15.77 9.53 -13.32
N VAL A 65 15.10 8.41 -13.04
CA VAL A 65 15.64 7.39 -12.13
C VAL A 65 15.49 5.99 -12.71
N TYR A 66 16.52 5.20 -12.51
CA TYR A 66 16.49 3.76 -12.72
C TYR A 66 16.63 3.08 -11.36
N ILE A 67 15.73 2.16 -11.07
CA ILE A 67 15.71 1.42 -9.81
C ILE A 67 15.87 -0.05 -10.18
N GLY A 68 16.83 -0.73 -9.57
CA GLY A 68 17.07 -2.14 -9.82
C GLY A 68 17.53 -2.86 -8.55
N GLU A 69 17.51 -4.17 -8.59
CA GLU A 69 18.10 -5.03 -7.57
C GLU A 69 19.34 -5.73 -8.10
N ALA A 70 20.21 -6.16 -7.18
CA ALA A 70 21.33 -7.02 -7.52
C ALA A 70 21.73 -7.88 -6.31
N LYS A 71 22.11 -9.13 -6.56
CA LYS A 71 22.82 -9.97 -5.59
C LYS A 71 24.28 -9.51 -5.40
N ASN A 72 24.91 -9.07 -6.48
CA ASN A 72 26.26 -8.50 -6.48
C ASN A 72 26.21 -7.08 -7.06
N ILE A 73 26.15 -6.10 -6.17
CA ILE A 73 26.01 -4.69 -6.54
C ILE A 73 27.22 -4.13 -7.25
N TYR A 74 28.44 -4.51 -6.87
CA TYR A 74 29.66 -4.03 -7.50
C TYR A 74 29.67 -4.39 -9.00
N ASN A 75 29.45 -5.65 -9.33
CA ASN A 75 29.41 -6.10 -10.73
C ASN A 75 28.28 -5.41 -11.51
N ARG A 76 27.12 -5.18 -10.87
CA ARG A 76 25.99 -4.51 -11.51
C ARG A 76 26.28 -3.05 -11.81
N LEU A 77 26.84 -2.29 -10.85
CA LEU A 77 27.21 -0.89 -11.06
C LEU A 77 28.38 -0.75 -12.03
N LYS A 78 29.35 -1.66 -12.00
CA LYS A 78 30.45 -1.71 -12.97
C LYS A 78 29.92 -1.93 -14.39
N THR A 79 28.93 -2.81 -14.56
CA THR A 79 28.25 -2.99 -15.85
C THR A 79 27.55 -1.71 -16.31
N HIS A 80 26.81 -1.04 -15.44
CA HIS A 80 26.16 0.24 -15.77
C HIS A 80 27.14 1.36 -16.12
N SER A 81 28.36 1.30 -15.57
CA SER A 81 29.42 2.28 -15.86
C SER A 81 30.10 2.00 -17.20
N ASN A 82 30.39 0.73 -17.48
CA ASN A 82 31.13 0.32 -18.68
C ASN A 82 30.24 0.18 -19.92
N ALA A 83 29.03 -0.31 -19.75
CA ALA A 83 28.05 -0.58 -20.81
C ALA A 83 26.68 -0.02 -20.41
N PRO A 84 26.54 1.31 -20.33
CA PRO A 84 25.32 1.95 -19.87
C PRO A 84 24.13 1.63 -20.79
N GLU A 85 23.00 1.25 -20.18
CA GLU A 85 21.75 1.07 -20.91
C GLU A 85 21.23 2.43 -21.43
N GLU A 86 20.71 2.50 -22.67
CA GLU A 86 20.26 3.76 -23.29
C GLU A 86 19.26 4.53 -22.41
N LYS A 87 18.40 3.79 -21.72
CA LYS A 87 17.38 4.36 -20.84
C LYS A 87 17.96 5.06 -19.61
N ILE A 88 19.23 4.87 -19.24
CA ILE A 88 19.84 5.54 -18.08
C ILE A 88 21.31 5.89 -18.32
N LYS A 89 21.68 6.26 -19.56
CA LYS A 89 23.09 6.44 -19.92
C LYS A 89 23.82 7.55 -19.17
N ASN A 90 23.11 8.61 -18.79
CA ASN A 90 23.72 9.83 -18.22
C ASN A 90 23.49 9.95 -16.71
N TRP A 91 23.41 8.84 -15.99
CA TRP A 91 23.28 8.89 -14.53
C TRP A 91 24.53 9.52 -13.89
N ASP A 92 24.31 10.33 -12.86
CA ASP A 92 25.36 11.11 -12.18
C ASP A 92 25.54 10.70 -10.72
N MET A 93 24.52 10.08 -10.11
CA MET A 93 24.55 9.65 -8.71
C MET A 93 23.91 8.27 -8.56
N VAL A 94 24.45 7.45 -7.67
CA VAL A 94 23.84 6.21 -7.21
C VAL A 94 23.53 6.28 -5.72
N LEU A 95 22.39 5.71 -5.35
CA LEU A 95 22.03 5.38 -3.97
C LEU A 95 21.85 3.86 -3.85
N VAL A 96 22.68 3.23 -3.04
CA VAL A 96 22.57 1.80 -2.69
C VAL A 96 21.87 1.68 -1.35
N ILE A 97 20.90 0.77 -1.24
CA ILE A 97 20.12 0.52 -0.02
C ILE A 97 20.12 -0.98 0.30
N SER A 98 20.53 -1.31 1.53
CA SER A 98 20.56 -2.68 2.05
C SER A 98 20.23 -2.69 3.55
N ASP A 99 20.37 -3.85 4.18
CA ASP A 99 20.33 -4.01 5.64
C ASP A 99 21.73 -4.05 6.29
N GLY A 100 22.80 -3.79 5.54
CA GLY A 100 24.18 -3.77 6.05
C GLY A 100 24.78 -5.14 6.36
N ARG A 101 24.12 -6.24 6.01
CA ARG A 101 24.57 -7.61 6.29
C ARG A 101 25.10 -8.30 5.04
N PRO A 102 26.07 -9.23 5.17
CA PRO A 102 26.50 -10.06 4.05
C PRO A 102 25.36 -10.96 3.56
N ALA A 103 25.46 -11.47 2.33
CA ALA A 103 24.41 -12.28 1.69
C ALA A 103 23.89 -13.44 2.55
N ALA A 104 24.75 -14.09 3.35
CA ALA A 104 24.35 -15.22 4.19
C ALA A 104 23.35 -14.86 5.31
N GLN A 105 23.28 -13.58 5.70
CA GLN A 105 22.47 -13.11 6.84
C GLN A 105 21.46 -12.02 6.47
N SER A 106 21.51 -11.54 5.22
CA SER A 106 20.71 -10.41 4.76
C SER A 106 19.30 -10.85 4.38
N ASP A 107 18.29 -10.09 4.81
CA ASP A 107 16.91 -10.26 4.33
C ASP A 107 16.81 -9.91 2.85
N PHE A 108 17.72 -9.04 2.36
CA PHE A 108 17.84 -8.75 0.94
C PHE A 108 18.40 -9.94 0.17
N ASN A 109 18.90 -11.02 0.76
CA ASN A 109 19.32 -12.19 -0.04
C ASN A 109 18.13 -12.91 -0.71
N ASP A 110 16.92 -12.77 -0.17
CA ASP A 110 15.70 -13.27 -0.80
C ASP A 110 15.32 -12.40 -2.02
N ASN A 111 15.31 -13.04 -3.20
CA ASN A 111 14.99 -12.37 -4.45
C ASN A 111 13.56 -11.78 -4.48
N VAL A 112 12.61 -12.47 -3.86
CA VAL A 112 11.21 -12.04 -3.80
C VAL A 112 11.08 -10.74 -3.00
N ILE A 113 11.83 -10.62 -1.90
CA ILE A 113 11.88 -9.41 -1.08
C ILE A 113 12.47 -8.26 -1.90
N ARG A 114 13.62 -8.47 -2.57
CA ARG A 114 14.26 -7.42 -3.38
C ARG A 114 13.38 -6.92 -4.51
N HIS A 115 12.78 -7.81 -5.31
CA HIS A 115 11.87 -7.42 -6.38
C HIS A 115 10.63 -6.67 -5.87
N THR A 116 10.12 -7.06 -4.71
CA THR A 116 8.97 -6.38 -4.11
C THR A 116 9.34 -4.95 -3.68
N ILE A 117 10.51 -4.77 -3.06
CA ILE A 117 11.03 -3.45 -2.67
C ILE A 117 11.32 -2.60 -3.92
N GLU A 118 11.95 -3.19 -4.94
CA GLU A 118 12.21 -2.54 -6.23
C GLU A 118 10.91 -1.98 -6.84
N LEU A 119 9.86 -2.82 -6.95
CA LEU A 119 8.57 -2.43 -7.48
C LEU A 119 7.89 -1.35 -6.63
N TYR A 120 8.01 -1.43 -5.31
CA TYR A 120 7.51 -0.43 -4.38
C TYR A 120 8.17 0.94 -4.64
N LEU A 121 9.50 0.96 -4.69
CA LEU A 121 10.27 2.18 -4.95
C LEU A 121 9.94 2.77 -6.33
N GLN A 122 9.78 1.95 -7.38
CA GLN A 122 9.33 2.42 -8.69
C GLN A 122 7.99 3.17 -8.62
N LYS A 123 7.02 2.67 -7.83
CA LYS A 123 5.74 3.37 -7.63
C LYS A 123 5.92 4.65 -6.82
N LEU A 124 6.78 4.62 -5.80
CA LEU A 124 7.01 5.74 -4.89
C LEU A 124 7.65 6.91 -5.62
N PHE A 125 8.68 6.64 -6.43
CA PHE A 125 9.34 7.66 -7.24
C PHE A 125 8.44 8.20 -8.35
N LYS A 126 7.59 7.36 -8.98
CA LYS A 126 6.54 7.85 -9.91
C LYS A 126 5.57 8.82 -9.21
N ALA A 127 5.12 8.49 -8.00
CA ALA A 127 4.25 9.38 -7.21
C ALA A 127 4.92 10.71 -6.85
N ASN A 128 6.25 10.73 -6.75
CA ASN A 128 7.07 11.92 -6.50
C ASN A 128 7.58 12.60 -7.79
N LYS A 129 6.90 12.37 -8.93
CA LYS A 129 7.15 13.02 -10.23
C LYS A 129 8.53 12.74 -10.83
N TYR A 130 9.18 11.64 -10.46
CA TYR A 130 10.38 11.19 -11.17
C TYR A 130 10.00 10.42 -12.42
N HIS A 131 10.80 10.57 -13.48
CA HIS A 131 10.69 9.73 -14.66
C HIS A 131 11.38 8.39 -14.41
N VAL A 132 10.60 7.40 -13.95
CA VAL A 132 11.10 6.05 -13.66
C VAL A 132 11.16 5.22 -14.93
N VAL A 133 12.35 4.75 -15.31
CA VAL A 133 12.57 3.97 -16.54
C VAL A 133 12.65 2.45 -16.34
N ALA A 134 12.69 1.99 -15.08
CA ALA A 134 12.68 0.57 -14.76
C ALA A 134 11.28 -0.03 -14.80
N GLN A 135 11.19 -1.33 -15.13
CA GLN A 135 9.96 -2.12 -15.12
C GLN A 135 10.19 -3.37 -14.26
N GLY A 136 9.72 -3.33 -13.01
CA GLY A 136 9.72 -4.49 -12.11
C GLY A 136 8.50 -5.38 -12.34
N GLN A 137 8.61 -6.66 -11.99
CA GLN A 137 7.48 -7.61 -12.03
C GLN A 137 6.95 -7.87 -10.61
N PRO A 138 5.62 -7.98 -10.44
CA PRO A 138 5.03 -8.28 -9.14
C PRO A 138 5.23 -9.75 -8.77
N GLU A 139 5.83 -9.98 -7.60
CA GLU A 139 6.02 -11.31 -7.05
C GLU A 139 4.96 -11.67 -6.00
N LYS A 140 4.71 -12.97 -5.83
CA LYS A 140 3.76 -13.47 -4.82
C LYS A 140 4.49 -13.72 -3.50
N LEU A 141 4.23 -12.86 -2.51
CA LEU A 141 4.80 -12.98 -1.17
C LEU A 141 4.16 -14.10 -0.36
N ASN A 142 4.99 -14.85 0.37
CA ASN A 142 4.53 -15.67 1.47
C ASN A 142 4.23 -14.81 2.72
N PRO A 143 3.52 -15.34 3.74
CA PRO A 143 3.15 -14.55 4.92
C PRO A 143 4.34 -13.97 5.70
N PHE A 144 5.47 -14.69 5.77
CA PHE A 144 6.68 -14.22 6.47
C PHE A 144 7.39 -13.10 5.70
N GLN A 145 7.62 -13.29 4.40
CA GLN A 145 8.17 -12.28 3.50
C GLN A 145 7.34 -11.00 3.53
N LYS A 146 6.01 -11.13 3.60
CA LYS A 146 5.12 -9.97 3.71
C LYS A 146 5.40 -9.14 4.96
N VAL A 147 5.57 -9.77 6.12
CA VAL A 147 5.90 -9.05 7.36
C VAL A 147 7.25 -8.34 7.24
N ILE A 148 8.26 -9.00 6.66
CA ILE A 148 9.59 -8.41 6.47
C ILE A 148 9.50 -7.20 5.53
N VAL A 149 8.84 -7.35 4.39
CA VAL A 149 8.64 -6.29 3.39
C VAL A 149 7.87 -5.11 4.00
N ASP A 150 6.80 -5.36 4.75
CA ASP A 150 6.00 -4.29 5.36
C ASP A 150 6.85 -3.44 6.34
N VAL A 151 7.71 -4.10 7.14
CA VAL A 151 8.65 -3.41 8.06
C VAL A 151 9.70 -2.62 7.29
N LEU A 152 10.29 -3.22 6.24
CA LEU A 152 11.29 -2.55 5.41
C LEU A 152 10.70 -1.36 4.66
N ILE A 153 9.47 -1.47 4.14
CA ILE A 153 8.78 -0.36 3.44
C ILE A 153 8.55 0.81 4.38
N GLU A 154 8.01 0.58 5.59
CA GLU A 154 7.79 1.65 6.56
C GLU A 154 9.09 2.38 6.91
N GLU A 155 10.18 1.62 7.03
CA GLU A 155 11.50 2.16 7.32
C GLU A 155 12.12 2.89 6.12
N LEU A 156 11.96 2.38 4.91
CA LEU A 156 12.39 2.99 3.66
C LEU A 156 11.70 4.33 3.42
N ASP A 157 10.39 4.40 3.65
CA ASP A 157 9.62 5.64 3.55
C ASP A 157 10.17 6.73 4.47
N PHE A 158 10.44 6.35 5.72
CA PHE A 158 11.07 7.25 6.67
C PHE A 158 12.46 7.68 6.19
N PHE A 159 13.30 6.74 5.78
CA PHE A 159 14.66 6.99 5.30
C PHE A 159 14.69 7.95 4.12
N LEU A 160 13.91 7.66 3.05
CA LEU A 160 13.89 8.46 1.83
C LEU A 160 13.33 9.86 2.07
N LYS A 161 12.34 10.00 2.97
CA LYS A 161 11.78 11.29 3.35
C LYS A 161 12.79 12.12 4.14
N ARG A 162 13.54 11.51 5.06
CA ARG A 162 14.61 12.19 5.81
C ARG A 162 15.76 12.62 4.91
N LYS A 163 16.07 11.83 3.88
CA LYS A 163 17.07 12.14 2.86
C LYS A 163 16.61 13.21 1.86
N GLY A 164 15.33 13.61 1.89
CA GLY A 164 14.77 14.62 0.99
C GLY A 164 14.59 14.15 -0.46
N LEU A 165 14.63 12.84 -0.71
CA LEU A 165 14.44 12.29 -2.06
C LEU A 165 12.97 12.20 -2.46
N ILE A 166 12.08 12.12 -1.47
CA ILE A 166 10.63 12.09 -1.62
C ILE A 166 9.96 13.07 -0.67
N GLU A 167 8.80 13.57 -1.07
CA GLU A 167 7.94 14.42 -0.24
C GLU A 167 6.63 13.69 0.12
N LYS A 168 6.08 12.94 -0.84
CA LYS A 168 4.81 12.23 -0.74
C LYS A 168 5.02 10.74 -0.57
N LEU A 169 4.24 10.14 0.33
CA LEU A 169 4.16 8.69 0.47
C LEU A 169 3.07 8.13 -0.47
N ILE A 170 3.16 6.85 -0.81
CA ILE A 170 2.08 6.18 -1.55
C ILE A 170 0.91 6.00 -0.59
N GLU A 171 -0.22 6.64 -0.89
CA GLU A 171 -1.46 6.37 -0.17
C GLU A 171 -1.89 4.93 -0.45
N THR A 172 -2.15 4.15 0.61
CA THR A 172 -2.81 2.87 0.46
C THR A 172 -4.17 3.11 -0.19
N GLN A 173 -4.48 2.35 -1.24
CA GLN A 173 -5.74 2.41 -2.01
C GLN A 173 -7.04 2.26 -1.18
N GLU A 174 -6.93 2.14 0.14
CA GLU A 174 -8.05 2.08 1.10
C GLU A 174 -8.55 3.46 1.55
N GLN A 175 -7.99 4.56 1.01
CA GLN A 175 -8.46 5.92 1.26
C GLN A 175 -8.67 6.69 -0.04
N GLN A 176 -9.41 6.11 -1.00
CA GLN A 176 -9.98 6.94 -2.05
C GLN A 176 -11.22 7.63 -1.51
N GLU A 177 -11.14 8.94 -1.33
CA GLU A 177 -12.33 9.79 -1.26
C GLU A 177 -13.06 9.61 -2.60
N VAL A 178 -14.14 8.83 -2.59
CA VAL A 178 -14.95 8.63 -3.80
C VAL A 178 -15.81 9.88 -3.96
N MET A 179 -15.48 10.70 -4.95
CA MET A 179 -16.31 11.85 -5.33
C MET A 179 -17.73 11.37 -5.68
N LEU A 180 -18.74 12.18 -5.38
CA LEU A 180 -20.15 11.83 -5.62
C LEU A 180 -20.41 11.41 -7.06
N ASP A 181 -19.73 12.05 -8.01
CA ASP A 181 -19.83 11.75 -9.45
C ASP A 181 -19.28 10.36 -9.78
N ASP A 182 -18.17 9.96 -9.16
CA ASP A 182 -17.59 8.64 -9.37
C ASP A 182 -18.44 7.56 -8.70
N LEU A 183 -19.06 7.87 -7.56
CA LEU A 183 -20.03 6.99 -6.93
C LEU A 183 -21.24 6.76 -7.84
N GLN A 184 -21.77 7.80 -8.47
CA GLN A 184 -22.85 7.70 -9.44
C GLN A 184 -22.47 6.79 -10.62
N LYS A 185 -21.27 6.99 -11.19
CA LYS A 185 -20.73 6.13 -12.27
C LYS A 185 -20.62 4.67 -11.85
N ILE A 186 -20.11 4.40 -10.64
CA ILE A 186 -19.98 3.03 -10.11
C ILE A 186 -21.36 2.37 -9.99
N ILE A 187 -22.37 3.10 -9.47
CA ILE A 187 -23.73 2.59 -9.31
C ILE A 187 -24.37 2.29 -10.68
N THR A 188 -24.25 3.20 -11.65
CA THR A 188 -24.78 2.99 -13.01
C THR A 188 -24.05 1.86 -13.73
N LYS A 189 -22.73 1.75 -13.58
CA LYS A 189 -21.92 0.66 -14.15
C LYS A 189 -22.34 -0.72 -13.65
N ASN A 190 -22.87 -0.79 -12.43
CA ASN A 190 -23.40 -2.02 -11.85
C ASN A 190 -24.88 -2.29 -12.22
N GLY A 191 -25.45 -1.52 -13.15
CA GLY A 191 -26.80 -1.77 -13.69
C GLY A 191 -27.94 -1.18 -12.87
N TYR A 192 -27.66 -0.33 -11.88
CA TYR A 192 -28.69 0.34 -11.09
C TYR A 192 -29.15 1.64 -11.76
N LYS A 193 -30.47 1.88 -11.77
CA LYS A 193 -31.07 3.12 -12.28
C LYS A 193 -31.17 4.14 -11.16
N ILE A 194 -30.49 5.26 -11.33
CA ILE A 194 -30.48 6.38 -10.37
C ILE A 194 -31.48 7.42 -10.87
N GLN A 195 -32.46 7.77 -10.03
CA GLN A 195 -33.49 8.76 -10.34
C GLN A 195 -33.20 10.10 -9.68
N GLU A 196 -32.79 10.06 -8.41
CA GLU A 196 -32.33 11.22 -7.65
C GLU A 196 -31.02 10.86 -6.96
N PHE A 197 -30.06 11.79 -6.91
CA PHE A 197 -28.79 11.59 -6.24
C PHE A 197 -28.34 12.88 -5.56
N SER A 198 -28.10 12.81 -4.26
CA SER A 198 -27.62 13.91 -3.43
C SER A 198 -26.60 13.38 -2.42
N ALA A 199 -25.89 14.27 -1.73
CA ALA A 199 -24.84 13.89 -0.77
C ALA A 199 -25.29 12.89 0.30
N TYR A 200 -26.56 12.91 0.72
CA TYR A 200 -27.08 12.08 1.83
C TYR A 200 -28.23 11.16 1.44
N LYS A 201 -28.84 11.36 0.26
CA LYS A 201 -30.04 10.64 -0.19
C LYS A 201 -29.96 10.36 -1.67
N ALA A 202 -30.42 9.19 -2.08
CA ALA A 202 -30.59 8.82 -3.47
C ALA A 202 -31.87 8.02 -3.66
N ILE A 203 -32.46 8.09 -4.85
CA ILE A 203 -33.52 7.17 -5.29
C ILE A 203 -32.89 6.25 -6.33
N ILE A 204 -32.73 4.98 -5.97
CA ILE A 204 -32.10 3.96 -6.80
C ILE A 204 -33.12 2.85 -7.02
N ASN A 205 -33.45 2.53 -8.28
CA ASN A 205 -34.49 1.58 -8.66
C ASN A 205 -35.83 1.84 -7.93
N ASN A 206 -36.34 3.08 -7.97
CA ASN A 206 -37.53 3.56 -7.26
C ASN A 206 -37.50 3.44 -5.72
N SER A 207 -36.36 3.07 -5.14
CA SER A 207 -36.22 2.91 -3.69
C SER A 207 -35.42 4.06 -3.09
N LYS A 208 -35.93 4.67 -2.02
CA LYS A 208 -35.21 5.70 -1.27
C LYS A 208 -34.07 5.08 -0.46
N VAL A 209 -32.88 5.58 -0.69
CA VAL A 209 -31.62 5.10 -0.11
C VAL A 209 -30.90 6.28 0.56
N PHE A 210 -30.32 6.05 1.73
CA PHE A 210 -29.51 7.06 2.42
C PHE A 210 -28.04 6.72 2.26
N ILE A 211 -27.24 7.71 1.86
CA ILE A 211 -25.80 7.58 1.73
C ILE A 211 -25.20 7.98 3.08
N LEU A 212 -24.76 7.00 3.84
CA LEU A 212 -24.04 7.24 5.10
C LEU A 212 -22.55 7.12 4.83
N LEU A 213 -21.84 8.22 5.04
CA LEU A 213 -20.38 8.24 5.17
C LEU A 213 -20.02 7.65 6.53
N VAL A 214 -19.97 6.32 6.67
CA VAL A 214 -19.58 5.73 7.94
C VAL A 214 -18.07 5.73 8.04
N ALA A 215 -17.52 6.69 8.76
CA ALA A 215 -16.13 6.66 9.17
C ALA A 215 -15.95 5.65 10.32
N LYS A 216 -15.62 4.40 10.03
CA LYS A 216 -15.20 3.39 11.02
C LYS A 216 -13.85 3.80 11.61
N LYS A 217 -13.86 4.31 12.84
CA LYS A 217 -12.65 4.46 13.66
C LYS A 217 -12.24 3.07 14.14
N LEU A 218 -11.16 2.49 13.59
CA LEU A 218 -10.53 1.32 14.20
C LEU A 218 -9.80 1.76 15.47
N LYS A 219 -9.73 0.88 16.48
CA LYS A 219 -9.12 1.11 17.81
C LYS A 219 -7.65 1.54 17.80
N VAL A 220 -7.03 1.72 16.64
CA VAL A 220 -5.74 2.38 16.51
C VAL A 220 -5.74 3.37 15.35
N GLY A 221 -6.19 4.60 15.61
CA GLY A 221 -5.87 5.80 14.83
C GLY A 221 -6.19 5.83 13.33
N ARG A 222 -7.05 4.94 12.80
CA ARG A 222 -7.41 4.90 11.37
C ARG A 222 -8.92 5.06 11.19
N LEU A 223 -9.31 5.90 10.21
CA LEU A 223 -10.67 6.07 9.71
C LEU A 223 -10.82 5.23 8.44
N HIS A 224 -11.75 4.28 8.45
CA HIS A 224 -12.25 3.57 7.26
C HIS A 224 -13.57 4.19 6.83
N PHE A 225 -13.88 4.29 5.55
CA PHE A 225 -15.24 4.60 5.11
C PHE A 225 -15.97 3.33 4.66
N GLU A 226 -17.08 3.02 5.30
CA GLU A 226 -17.95 1.89 4.97
C GLU A 226 -19.30 2.47 4.49
N MET A 227 -19.74 2.15 3.28
CA MET A 227 -21.07 2.56 2.81
C MET A 227 -22.12 1.62 3.39
N CYS A 228 -22.86 2.10 4.38
CA CYS A 228 -24.03 1.41 4.92
C CYS A 228 -25.31 2.03 4.35
N LEU A 229 -26.07 1.25 3.58
CA LEU A 229 -27.46 1.57 3.27
C LEU A 229 -28.32 1.04 4.44
N SER A 230 -28.75 1.92 5.34
CA SER A 230 -29.41 1.54 6.60
C SER A 230 -30.85 2.05 6.67
N ARG A 231 -31.79 1.19 7.08
CA ARG A 231 -32.91 1.55 7.97
C ARG A 231 -32.60 0.97 9.36
N HIS A 232 -32.97 1.71 10.40
CA HIS A 232 -32.50 1.64 11.79
C HIS A 232 -32.17 0.26 12.43
N TYR A 233 -30.98 0.23 13.06
CA TYR A 233 -30.48 -0.60 14.18
C TYR A 233 -30.62 -2.13 14.16
N LYS A 234 -29.63 -2.84 13.61
CA LYS A 234 -28.55 -3.59 14.33
C LYS A 234 -27.69 -4.33 13.28
N MET A 235 -26.37 -4.16 13.38
CA MET A 235 -25.39 -4.54 12.35
C MET A 235 -25.28 -6.05 12.09
N LYS A 236 -25.40 -6.43 10.82
CA LYS A 236 -24.52 -7.36 10.07
C LYS A 236 -24.62 -6.99 8.59
N MET A 237 -23.49 -6.87 7.91
CA MET A 237 -23.44 -6.49 6.49
C MET A 237 -23.94 -7.69 5.66
N VAL A 238 -25.18 -7.57 5.17
CA VAL A 238 -25.81 -8.44 4.18
C VAL A 238 -26.48 -7.48 3.20
N ILE A 239 -26.25 -7.65 1.90
CA ILE A 239 -27.00 -6.91 0.89
C ILE A 239 -28.43 -7.49 0.90
N CYS A 240 -29.31 -6.88 1.70
CA CYS A 240 -30.74 -7.19 1.71
C CYS A 240 -31.49 -6.08 0.98
N LEU A 241 -32.10 -6.42 -0.15
CA LEU A 241 -33.12 -5.61 -0.80
C LEU A 241 -34.48 -6.00 -0.21
N CYS A 242 -35.13 -5.10 0.55
CA CYS A 242 -36.48 -5.33 1.08
C CYS A 242 -37.47 -4.29 0.51
N ARG A 243 -38.63 -4.77 0.03
CA ARG A 243 -39.79 -3.97 -0.42
C ARG A 243 -40.61 -3.47 0.79
N GLU A 244 -41.18 -2.27 0.69
CA GLU A 244 -42.15 -1.75 1.68
C GLU A 244 -43.49 -2.48 1.59
N VAL A 245 -44.02 -2.92 2.74
CA VAL A 245 -45.43 -3.24 2.94
C VAL A 245 -46.00 -2.16 3.86
N LYS A 246 -47.08 -1.48 3.42
CA LYS A 246 -47.81 -0.51 4.23
C LYS A 246 -48.57 -1.24 5.35
N LEU A 247 -48.35 -0.84 6.60
CA LEU A 247 -49.25 -1.19 7.71
C LEU A 247 -49.93 0.10 8.20
N SER A 248 -51.26 0.10 8.13
CA SER A 248 -52.15 1.13 8.65
C SER A 248 -52.21 1.09 10.18
N CYS A 249 -52.31 2.28 10.78
CA CYS A 249 -52.47 2.46 12.23
C CYS A 249 -53.78 1.86 12.75
N CYS A 250 -53.72 1.20 13.91
CA CYS A 250 -54.82 1.19 14.87
C CYS A 250 -54.29 1.16 16.32
N HIS A 251 -55.16 1.66 17.20
CA HIS A 251 -54.98 2.20 18.54
C HIS A 251 -54.19 1.42 19.63
N SER A 252 -53.65 2.23 20.55
CA SER A 252 -53.32 2.05 21.98
C SER A 252 -53.50 0.68 22.65
N VAL A 253 -52.48 0.22 23.39
CA VAL A 253 -52.55 -0.12 24.84
C VAL A 253 -51.12 -0.19 25.40
N LYS A 254 -50.89 0.47 26.55
CA LYS A 254 -49.72 0.29 27.42
C LYS A 254 -49.80 -1.09 28.07
N LEU A 255 -48.77 -1.94 27.94
CA LEU A 255 -48.47 -2.94 28.97
C LEU A 255 -47.00 -3.39 28.93
N LYS A 256 -46.32 -3.10 30.05
CA LYS A 256 -45.04 -3.68 30.46
C LYS A 256 -45.17 -5.20 30.56
N LYS A 257 -44.29 -5.96 29.92
CA LYS A 257 -43.56 -7.09 30.53
C LYS A 257 -42.66 -7.78 29.51
N LEU A 258 -41.46 -8.14 29.97
CA LEU A 258 -40.59 -9.14 29.37
C LEU A 258 -41.42 -10.39 29.06
N LEU A 259 -41.38 -10.86 27.81
CA LEU A 259 -41.50 -12.28 27.55
C LEU A 259 -40.76 -12.64 26.26
N THR A 260 -39.83 -13.54 26.45
CA THR A 260 -39.02 -14.26 25.49
C THR A 260 -39.92 -14.98 24.50
N ILE A 261 -39.92 -14.56 23.23
CA ILE A 261 -40.51 -15.32 22.13
C ILE A 261 -39.37 -15.80 21.24
N LYS A 262 -38.86 -16.97 21.58
CA LYS A 262 -38.37 -17.95 20.60
C LYS A 262 -39.57 -18.35 19.73
N THR A 263 -39.26 -18.76 18.50
CA THR A 263 -40.16 -19.41 17.52
C THR A 263 -41.20 -18.52 16.85
N LEU A 264 -40.84 -18.00 15.66
CA LEU A 264 -41.63 -18.09 14.42
C LEU A 264 -40.90 -17.37 13.30
N LEU A 265 -40.27 -18.13 12.39
CA LEU A 265 -40.45 -18.03 10.94
C LEU A 265 -39.40 -18.89 10.23
N ILE A 266 -39.93 -19.99 9.69
CA ILE A 266 -39.33 -20.95 8.80
C ILE A 266 -39.33 -20.37 7.38
N GLU A 267 -38.24 -20.63 6.66
CA GLU A 267 -38.05 -20.69 5.20
C GLU A 267 -38.33 -19.45 4.32
N THR A 268 -37.25 -18.88 3.80
CA THR A 268 -36.83 -19.09 2.40
C THR A 268 -35.46 -18.43 2.19
N GLN A 269 -34.42 -19.23 1.91
CA GLN A 269 -33.10 -18.73 1.55
C GLN A 269 -32.94 -18.78 0.03
N LEU A 270 -32.81 -17.62 -0.60
CA LEU A 270 -32.20 -17.50 -1.93
C LEU A 270 -30.84 -16.83 -1.74
N ILE A 271 -29.78 -17.58 -2.01
CA ILE A 271 -28.39 -17.11 -1.94
C ILE A 271 -27.98 -16.66 -3.35
N PHE A 272 -27.68 -15.37 -3.52
CA PHE A 272 -26.96 -14.88 -4.71
C PHE A 272 -25.46 -14.78 -4.39
N SER A 273 -24.66 -15.54 -5.12
CA SER A 273 -23.20 -15.44 -5.14
C SER A 273 -22.78 -14.46 -6.24
N LEU A 274 -22.15 -13.35 -5.87
CA LEU A 274 -21.48 -12.45 -6.81
C LEU A 274 -20.07 -12.98 -7.07
N HIS A 275 -19.93 -13.71 -8.18
CA HIS A 275 -18.63 -14.19 -8.65
C HIS A 275 -17.92 -13.06 -9.42
N LEU A 276 -17.17 -12.23 -8.69
CA LEU A 276 -16.18 -11.33 -9.29
C LEU A 276 -15.05 -12.18 -9.87
N LYS A 277 -15.11 -12.49 -11.16
CA LYS A 277 -13.94 -13.00 -11.89
C LYS A 277 -12.82 -11.95 -11.78
N LYS A 278 -11.82 -12.28 -10.96
CA LYS A 278 -10.46 -11.70 -10.84
C LYS A 278 -10.07 -10.85 -9.61
N LYS A 279 -10.86 -10.72 -8.53
CA LYS A 279 -10.31 -10.26 -7.22
C LYS A 279 -10.97 -10.97 -6.04
N LYS A 280 -10.19 -11.79 -5.31
CA LYS A 280 -10.63 -12.47 -4.09
C LYS A 280 -10.66 -11.46 -2.94
N TYR A 281 -11.84 -11.22 -2.37
CA TYR A 281 -11.99 -10.60 -1.05
C TYR A 281 -12.46 -11.69 -0.08
N PHE A 282 -11.77 -11.85 1.05
CA PHE A 282 -12.15 -12.79 2.10
C PHE A 282 -12.93 -12.07 3.19
N CYS A 283 -14.07 -12.65 3.59
CA CYS A 283 -14.76 -12.27 4.83
C CYS A 283 -14.85 -13.52 5.72
N VAL A 284 -14.23 -13.45 6.90
CA VAL A 284 -14.25 -14.52 7.91
C VAL A 284 -15.47 -14.33 8.81
N ILE A 285 -16.31 -15.35 8.95
CA ILE A 285 -17.41 -15.37 9.92
C ILE A 285 -17.04 -16.35 11.04
N LYS A 286 -16.83 -15.82 12.25
CA LYS A 286 -16.66 -16.64 13.46
C LYS A 286 -18.03 -16.87 14.09
N ARG A 287 -18.42 -18.15 14.23
CA ARG A 287 -19.59 -18.60 14.99
C ARG A 287 -19.31 -18.34 16.48
N MET A 288 -20.23 -17.68 17.18
CA MET A 288 -20.33 -17.82 18.63
C MET A 288 -21.72 -18.38 18.94
N LYS A 289 -21.70 -19.40 19.81
CA LYS A 289 -22.85 -20.21 20.25
C LYS A 289 -23.89 -19.36 20.96
#